data_AF-A0A540LJH6-F1
#
_entry.id   AF-A0A540LJH6-F1
#
_cell.length_a   1.000
_cell.length_b   1.000
_cell.length_c   1.000
_cell.angle_alpha   90.00
_cell.angle_beta   90.00
_cell.angle_gamma   90.00
#
_symmetry.space_group_name_H-M   'P 1'
#
loop_
_entity.id
_entity.type
_entity.pdbx_description
1 polymer ?
#
loop_
_entity_poly.entity_id
_entity_poly.type
_entity_poly.pdbx_seq_one_letter_code
_entity_poly.pdbx_strand_id
1 'polypeptide(L)'
;MCGDFGATENLVDDLKSTTTSNVSMTALVDSGTSFVNQDHGCVAFSTYICYIEDGVPSGYIFYFVPDFNHDKQCKEDYSCKCPIVGIRRGAQKLQYAVYNDGSSAGDEHYHFSLPFYDGNRVKNVDTAGDYKIVNIKRKLKMNLKQVTRITLFAMLYACLEDNDCGAPFRLCSFSTGGKVEIKAPYGFIETYLEFYEGLKEANTWFLIYNKRLEGDCA
;
A
#
# COMPACT_ATOMS: atom_id res chain seq x y z
N MET A 1 -4.94 3.25 -1.39
CA MET A 1 -4.99 4.68 -1.06
C MET A 1 -4.16 4.83 0.19
N CYS A 2 -3.13 5.67 0.15
CA CYS A 2 -2.22 5.94 1.26
C CYS A 2 -1.95 7.45 1.33
N GLY A 3 -1.58 7.96 2.52
CA GLY A 3 -1.40 9.39 2.76
C GLY A 3 -2.70 10.10 3.10
N ASP A 4 -2.88 11.33 2.61
CA ASP A 4 -4.05 12.15 2.95
C ASP A 4 -5.36 11.55 2.45
N PHE A 5 -6.25 11.24 3.39
CA PHE A 5 -7.52 10.60 3.09
C PHE A 5 -8.39 11.47 2.16
N GLY A 6 -8.52 12.78 2.45
CA GLY A 6 -9.34 13.69 1.67
C GLY A 6 -8.86 13.83 0.23
N ALA A 7 -7.54 13.96 0.02
CA ALA A 7 -6.95 14.01 -1.31
C ALA A 7 -7.18 12.71 -2.08
N THR A 8 -6.99 11.55 -1.44
CA THR A 8 -7.24 10.25 -2.10
C THR A 8 -8.70 10.02 -2.45
N GLU A 9 -9.65 10.40 -1.59
CA GLU A 9 -11.09 10.29 -1.88
C GLU A 9 -11.51 11.21 -3.03
N ASN A 10 -11.05 12.46 -3.03
CA ASN A 10 -11.35 13.41 -4.09
C ASN A 10 -10.84 12.92 -5.46
N LEU A 11 -9.63 12.35 -5.52
CA LEU A 11 -9.12 11.73 -6.74
C LEU A 11 -10.01 10.56 -7.18
N VAL A 12 -10.39 9.68 -6.25
CA VAL A 12 -11.23 8.52 -6.58
C VAL A 12 -12.60 8.95 -7.10
N ASP A 13 -13.19 9.99 -6.52
CA ASP A 13 -14.49 10.49 -6.93
C ASP A 13 -14.43 11.24 -8.27
N ASP A 14 -13.36 11.99 -8.55
CA ASP A 14 -13.09 12.57 -9.87
C ASP A 14 -13.00 11.48 -10.96
N LEU A 15 -12.21 10.44 -10.70
CA LEU A 15 -12.06 9.31 -11.60
C LEU A 15 -13.40 8.59 -11.85
N LYS A 16 -14.18 8.31 -10.78
CA LYS A 16 -15.51 7.71 -10.90
C LYS A 16 -16.46 8.58 -11.73
N SER A 17 -16.46 9.89 -11.51
CA SER A 17 -17.32 10.82 -12.25
C SER A 17 -17.02 10.83 -13.75
N THR A 18 -15.75 10.59 -14.09
CA THR A 18 -15.28 10.47 -15.47
C THR A 18 -15.60 9.10 -16.07
N THR A 19 -15.85 8.07 -15.24
CA THR A 19 -16.08 6.69 -15.70
C THR A 19 -17.52 6.50 -16.20
N THR A 20 -17.73 6.59 -17.51
CA THR A 20 -18.89 5.99 -18.19
C THR A 20 -18.55 4.58 -18.67
N SER A 21 -19.53 3.76 -19.07
CA SER A 21 -19.39 2.31 -19.32
C SER A 21 -18.36 1.90 -20.38
N ASN A 22 -17.72 2.84 -21.09
CA ASN A 22 -16.76 2.60 -22.18
C ASN A 22 -15.50 3.48 -22.11
N VAL A 23 -15.13 4.00 -20.94
CA VAL A 23 -13.94 4.86 -20.82
C VAL A 23 -12.67 4.04 -20.96
N SER A 24 -11.79 4.47 -21.89
CA SER A 24 -10.47 3.85 -22.06
C SER A 24 -9.59 4.09 -20.84
N MET A 25 -8.68 3.16 -20.54
CA MET A 25 -7.70 3.35 -19.46
C MET A 25 -6.85 4.59 -19.67
N THR A 26 -6.51 4.93 -20.92
CA THR A 26 -5.79 6.17 -21.25
C THR A 26 -6.55 7.41 -20.76
N ALA A 27 -7.86 7.48 -20.99
CA ALA A 27 -8.66 8.62 -20.54
C ALA A 27 -8.74 8.71 -19.00
N LEU A 28 -8.81 7.57 -18.30
CA LEU A 28 -8.73 7.55 -16.83
C LEU A 28 -7.37 8.05 -16.32
N VAL A 29 -6.28 7.61 -16.96
CA VAL A 29 -4.92 8.05 -16.62
C VAL A 29 -4.74 9.55 -16.88
N ASP A 30 -5.24 10.06 -18.00
CA ASP A 30 -5.19 11.48 -18.33
C ASP A 30 -5.97 12.32 -17.31
N SER A 31 -7.16 11.86 -16.90
CA SER A 31 -7.97 12.52 -15.86
C SER A 31 -7.23 12.57 -14.52
N GLY A 32 -6.76 11.42 -14.03
CA GLY A 32 -6.05 11.38 -12.76
C GLY A 32 -4.72 12.15 -12.79
N THR A 33 -4.01 12.16 -13.93
CA THR A 33 -2.81 12.98 -14.13
C THR A 33 -3.16 14.46 -14.09
N SER A 34 -4.26 14.87 -14.69
CA SER A 34 -4.76 16.24 -14.63
C SER A 34 -5.11 16.63 -13.19
N PHE A 35 -5.83 15.78 -12.46
CA PHE A 35 -6.16 16.00 -11.05
C PHE A 35 -4.90 16.25 -10.21
N VAL A 36 -3.92 15.33 -10.28
CA VAL A 36 -2.67 15.41 -9.51
C VAL A 36 -1.85 16.66 -9.87
N ASN A 37 -1.90 17.10 -11.13
CA ASN A 37 -1.21 18.32 -11.57
C ASN A 37 -1.90 19.62 -11.14
N GLN A 38 -3.22 19.58 -10.96
CA GLN A 38 -4.02 20.71 -10.48
C GLN A 38 -4.07 20.78 -8.95
N ASP A 39 -3.78 19.69 -8.26
CA ASP A 39 -3.71 19.70 -6.81
C ASP A 39 -2.59 20.63 -6.33
N HIS A 40 -3.01 21.67 -5.63
CA HIS A 40 -2.15 22.64 -4.94
C HIS A 40 -2.02 22.31 -3.45
N GLY A 41 -2.73 21.27 -2.97
CA GLY A 41 -2.56 20.73 -1.64
C GLY A 41 -1.12 20.28 -1.44
N CYS A 42 -0.44 20.82 -0.43
CA CYS A 42 0.91 20.37 -0.06
C CYS A 42 0.85 19.06 0.75
N VAL A 43 -0.04 18.14 0.41
CA VAL A 43 -0.30 16.95 1.22
C VAL A 43 0.04 15.71 0.42
N ALA A 44 0.88 14.86 1.02
CA ALA A 44 1.36 13.66 0.37
C ALA A 44 0.25 12.60 0.25
N PHE A 45 0.12 12.01 -0.92
CA PHE A 45 -0.77 10.86 -1.12
C PHE A 45 -0.33 9.97 -2.27
N SER A 46 -0.84 8.74 -2.25
CA SER A 46 -0.74 7.79 -3.35
C SER A 46 -2.02 6.96 -3.50
N THR A 47 -2.40 6.68 -4.74
CA THR A 47 -3.59 5.89 -5.08
C THR A 47 -3.26 4.93 -6.21
N TYR A 48 -3.47 3.64 -5.95
CA TYR A 48 -3.30 2.57 -6.91
C TYR A 48 -4.64 2.24 -7.58
N ILE A 49 -4.62 2.12 -8.90
CA ILE A 49 -5.71 1.56 -9.70
C ILE A 49 -5.23 0.24 -10.29
N CYS A 50 -5.98 -0.83 -10.03
CA CYS A 50 -5.74 -2.16 -10.59
C CYS A 50 -6.83 -2.49 -11.62
N TYR A 51 -6.45 -3.05 -12.77
CA TYR A 51 -7.36 -3.41 -13.84
C TYR A 51 -6.84 -4.61 -14.65
N ILE A 52 -7.64 -5.10 -15.59
CA ILE A 52 -7.25 -6.14 -16.55
C ILE A 52 -7.14 -5.50 -17.94
N GLU A 53 -5.99 -5.71 -18.60
CA GLU A 53 -5.71 -5.28 -19.97
C GLU A 53 -5.42 -6.53 -20.80
N ASP A 54 -6.23 -6.81 -21.83
CA ASP A 54 -6.06 -7.98 -22.71
C ASP A 54 -5.92 -9.32 -21.96
N GLY A 55 -6.68 -9.48 -20.87
CA GLY A 55 -6.65 -10.68 -20.03
C GLY A 55 -5.47 -10.76 -19.05
N VAL A 56 -4.68 -9.69 -18.93
CA VAL A 56 -3.52 -9.64 -18.05
C VAL A 56 -3.69 -8.57 -16.96
N PRO A 57 -3.41 -8.88 -15.67
CA PRO A 57 -3.44 -7.89 -14.61
C PRO A 57 -2.44 -6.75 -14.86
N SER A 58 -2.91 -5.53 -14.66
CA SER A 58 -2.17 -4.29 -14.86
C SER A 58 -2.58 -3.27 -13.80
N GLY A 59 -1.84 -2.18 -13.69
CA GLY A 59 -2.21 -1.11 -12.77
C GLY A 59 -1.52 0.21 -13.06
N TYR A 60 -2.00 1.25 -12.40
CA TYR A 60 -1.40 2.57 -12.34
C TYR A 60 -1.30 3.04 -10.90
N ILE A 61 -0.29 3.84 -10.59
CA ILE A 61 -0.21 4.64 -9.36
C ILE A 61 -0.33 6.11 -9.73
N PHE A 62 -1.14 6.83 -8.97
CA PHE A 62 -1.19 8.30 -8.94
C PHE A 62 -0.57 8.74 -7.63
N TYR A 63 0.35 9.71 -7.68
CA TYR A 63 1.05 10.15 -6.48
C TYR A 63 1.29 11.65 -6.49
N PHE A 64 1.32 12.21 -5.29
CA PHE A 64 1.78 13.56 -5.00
C PHE A 64 2.66 13.48 -3.75
N VAL A 65 3.93 13.86 -3.87
CA VAL A 65 4.92 13.75 -2.81
C VAL A 65 5.73 15.05 -2.75
N PRO A 66 5.57 15.88 -1.70
CA PRO A 66 6.46 17.02 -1.48
C PRO A 66 7.88 16.55 -1.15
N ASP A 67 8.87 17.18 -1.75
CA ASP A 67 10.27 16.99 -1.40
C ASP A 67 10.70 18.06 -0.41
N PHE A 68 11.25 17.64 0.71
CA PHE A 68 11.70 18.53 1.78
C PHE A 68 13.22 18.61 1.82
N ASN A 69 13.75 19.80 2.06
CA ASN A 69 15.17 19.96 2.38
C ASN A 69 15.36 19.69 3.87
N HIS A 70 15.52 18.41 4.21
CA HIS A 70 15.73 17.98 5.59
C HIS A 70 17.04 18.56 6.15
N ASP A 71 16.95 19.27 7.28
CA ASP A 71 18.13 19.46 8.11
C ASP A 71 18.58 18.09 8.66
N LYS A 72 19.88 17.89 8.92
CA LYS A 72 20.48 16.58 9.27
C LYS A 72 19.90 15.95 10.55
N GLN A 73 19.05 16.66 11.28
CA GLN A 73 18.39 16.23 12.50
C GLN A 73 16.87 16.02 12.34
N CYS A 74 16.27 16.27 11.17
CA CYS A 74 14.85 15.94 10.96
C CYS A 74 14.71 14.42 10.81
N LYS A 75 13.83 13.81 11.61
CA LYS A 75 13.35 12.46 11.31
C LYS A 75 12.48 12.58 10.05
N GLU A 76 12.65 11.66 9.10
CA GLU A 76 11.80 11.54 7.91
C GLU A 76 10.40 11.03 8.29
N ASP A 77 9.68 11.80 9.11
CA ASP A 77 8.25 11.63 9.28
C ASP A 77 7.53 12.78 8.57
N TYR A 78 6.31 12.53 8.09
CA TYR A 78 5.48 13.51 7.36
C TYR A 78 5.08 14.73 8.21
N SER A 79 5.58 14.84 9.45
CA SER A 79 5.40 15.99 10.34
C SER A 79 6.54 17.02 10.26
N CYS A 80 7.59 16.72 9.49
CA CYS A 80 8.76 17.58 9.34
C CYS A 80 8.38 18.95 8.74
N LYS A 81 8.63 20.03 9.48
CA LYS A 81 8.38 21.43 9.04
C LYS A 81 9.49 22.00 8.15
N CYS A 82 10.31 21.13 7.55
CA CYS A 82 11.38 21.59 6.66
C CYS A 82 10.79 22.28 5.42
N PRO A 83 11.50 23.24 4.80
CA PRO A 83 11.03 23.86 3.58
C PRO A 83 10.85 22.83 2.46
N ILE A 84 9.72 22.90 1.77
CA ILE A 84 9.50 22.15 0.52
C ILE A 84 10.43 22.75 -0.55
N VAL A 85 11.23 21.91 -1.20
CA VAL A 85 12.16 22.27 -2.27
C VAL A 85 11.79 21.69 -3.62
N GLY A 86 10.82 20.80 -3.65
CA GLY A 86 10.31 20.19 -4.88
C GLY A 86 8.97 19.52 -4.64
N ILE A 87 8.31 19.14 -5.73
CA ILE A 87 7.11 18.31 -5.69
C ILE A 87 7.29 17.24 -6.76
N ARG A 88 7.18 15.98 -6.36
CA ARG A 88 7.16 14.82 -7.26
C ARG A 88 5.73 14.37 -7.37
N ARG A 89 5.17 14.43 -8.58
CA ARG A 89 3.77 14.11 -8.81
C ARG A 89 3.56 13.55 -10.20
N GLY A 90 2.56 12.69 -10.36
CA GLY A 90 2.19 12.16 -11.67
C GLY A 90 1.41 10.85 -11.60
N ALA A 91 1.34 10.18 -12.76
CA ALA A 91 0.77 8.86 -12.91
C ALA A 91 1.80 7.93 -13.57
N GLN A 92 1.91 6.69 -13.07
CA GLN A 92 2.86 5.71 -13.59
C GLN A 92 2.20 4.34 -13.74
N LYS A 93 2.46 3.68 -14.88
CA LYS A 93 2.03 2.30 -15.11
C LYS A 93 2.86 1.34 -14.25
N LEU A 94 2.19 0.47 -13.52
CA LEU A 94 2.83 -0.52 -12.65
C LEU A 94 3.44 -1.64 -13.50
N GLN A 95 4.67 -2.01 -13.16
CA GLN A 95 5.33 -3.23 -13.62
C GLN A 95 4.89 -4.45 -12.79
N TYR A 96 5.16 -5.67 -13.27
CA TYR A 96 4.88 -6.91 -12.54
C TYR A 96 5.78 -7.05 -11.30
N ALA A 97 5.29 -6.52 -10.18
CA ALA A 97 6.03 -6.44 -8.93
C ALA A 97 5.08 -6.46 -7.72
N VAL A 98 5.67 -6.55 -6.54
CA VAL A 98 4.98 -6.27 -5.28
C VAL A 98 5.14 -4.79 -4.96
N TYR A 99 4.01 -4.11 -4.74
CA TYR A 99 3.95 -2.71 -4.28
C TYR A 99 3.45 -2.68 -2.86
N ASN A 100 4.06 -1.82 -2.05
CA ASN A 100 3.69 -1.63 -0.67
C ASN A 100 3.89 -0.17 -0.29
N ASP A 101 2.90 0.40 0.38
CA ASP A 101 2.82 1.84 0.63
C ASP A 101 2.01 2.11 1.90
N GLY A 102 2.32 3.20 2.59
CA GLY A 102 1.84 3.48 3.95
C GLY A 102 2.98 3.68 4.95
N SER A 103 2.62 4.05 6.18
CA SER A 103 3.55 4.35 7.27
C SER A 103 4.45 3.17 7.64
N SER A 104 3.93 1.94 7.55
CA SER A 104 4.66 0.72 7.85
C SER A 104 5.47 0.19 6.67
N ALA A 105 5.31 0.73 5.45
CA ALA A 105 5.86 0.18 4.20
C ALA A 105 7.36 -0.18 4.23
N GLY A 106 8.14 0.46 5.10
CA GLY A 106 9.51 0.06 5.42
C GLY A 106 9.65 -1.33 6.04
N ASP A 107 8.87 -1.66 7.05
CA ASP A 107 9.07 -2.80 7.95
C ASP A 107 8.49 -4.11 7.39
N GLU A 108 7.23 -4.13 6.94
CA GLU A 108 6.62 -5.35 6.38
C GLU A 108 7.09 -5.66 4.97
N HIS A 109 7.68 -4.72 4.24
CA HIS A 109 8.09 -5.01 2.86
C HIS A 109 9.10 -6.15 2.80
N TYR A 110 9.96 -6.31 3.80
CA TYR A 110 10.84 -7.48 3.84
C TYR A 110 10.04 -8.78 3.91
N HIS A 111 9.08 -8.86 4.83
CA HIS A 111 8.21 -10.04 5.00
C HIS A 111 7.30 -10.28 3.80
N PHE A 112 6.86 -9.20 3.15
CA PHE A 112 5.96 -9.27 2.01
C PHE A 112 6.69 -9.62 0.72
N SER A 113 7.88 -9.07 0.47
CA SER A 113 8.61 -9.22 -0.79
C SER A 113 9.53 -10.41 -0.84
N LEU A 114 10.08 -10.87 0.29
CA LEU A 114 11.03 -11.99 0.33
C LEU A 114 10.46 -13.28 -0.29
N PRO A 115 9.19 -13.66 -0.07
CA PRO A 115 8.61 -14.84 -0.73
C PRO A 115 8.52 -14.71 -2.25
N PHE A 116 8.54 -13.48 -2.77
CA PHE A 116 8.46 -13.18 -4.20
C PHE A 116 9.82 -12.83 -4.84
N TYR A 117 10.85 -12.59 -4.02
CA TYR A 117 12.17 -12.14 -4.45
C TYR A 117 12.86 -13.20 -5.31
N ASP A 118 13.20 -12.83 -6.54
CA ASP A 118 13.83 -13.72 -7.50
C ASP A 118 15.37 -13.59 -7.57
N GLY A 119 15.95 -12.78 -6.67
CA GLY A 119 17.38 -12.45 -6.67
C GLY A 119 17.73 -11.16 -7.41
N ASN A 120 16.80 -10.57 -8.16
CA ASN A 120 17.01 -9.32 -8.90
C ASN A 120 16.17 -8.19 -8.30
N ARG A 121 16.84 -7.16 -7.76
CA ARG A 121 16.16 -5.91 -7.40
C ARG A 121 15.88 -5.11 -8.67
N VAL A 122 14.71 -4.48 -8.75
CA VAL A 122 14.42 -3.51 -9.82
C VAL A 122 15.38 -2.34 -9.64
N LYS A 123 16.16 -2.03 -10.67
CA LYS A 123 17.14 -0.91 -10.64
C LYS A 123 16.50 0.46 -10.80
N ASN A 124 15.22 0.52 -11.13
CA ASN A 124 14.46 1.76 -11.21
C ASN A 124 13.72 1.94 -9.89
N VAL A 125 14.44 2.43 -8.89
CA VAL A 125 13.82 3.12 -7.77
C VAL A 125 13.25 4.41 -8.34
N ASP A 126 11.97 4.60 -8.11
CA ASP A 126 11.12 5.57 -8.76
C ASP A 126 11.52 7.03 -8.46
N THR A 127 11.28 7.91 -9.42
CA THR A 127 11.06 9.34 -9.20
C THR A 127 9.92 9.65 -8.21
N ALA A 128 9.00 8.74 -7.92
CA ALA A 128 7.97 8.85 -6.88
C ALA A 128 8.51 8.59 -5.45
N GLY A 129 9.69 7.98 -5.31
CA GLY A 129 10.25 7.64 -4.00
C GLY A 129 9.69 6.36 -3.40
N ASP A 130 8.95 5.56 -4.19
CA ASP A 130 8.46 4.25 -3.76
C ASP A 130 9.65 3.36 -3.41
N TYR A 131 9.81 3.11 -2.11
CA TYR A 131 11.09 2.62 -1.60
C TYR A 131 11.39 1.17 -1.97
N LYS A 132 10.43 0.35 -2.40
CA LYS A 132 10.69 -1.08 -2.56
C LYS A 132 9.76 -1.73 -3.60
N ILE A 133 10.21 -1.76 -4.86
CA ILE A 133 9.60 -2.55 -5.94
C ILE A 133 10.47 -3.79 -6.14
N VAL A 134 9.92 -4.97 -5.88
CA VAL A 134 10.61 -6.25 -6.13
C VAL A 134 9.98 -6.95 -7.33
N ASN A 135 10.80 -7.31 -8.32
CA ASN A 135 10.37 -8.10 -9.47
C ASN A 135 9.80 -9.43 -8.97
N ILE A 136 8.53 -9.68 -9.29
CA ILE A 136 7.97 -11.00 -9.12
C ILE A 136 8.43 -11.82 -10.32
N LYS A 137 9.13 -12.94 -10.08
CA LYS A 137 9.40 -13.90 -11.16
C LYS A 137 8.06 -14.23 -11.84
N ARG A 138 7.96 -14.09 -13.16
CA ARG A 138 6.82 -14.53 -14.00
C ARG A 138 6.44 -16.03 -13.83
N LYS A 139 7.15 -16.77 -12.95
CA LYS A 139 7.09 -18.21 -12.68
C LYS A 139 6.94 -18.57 -11.20
N LEU A 140 6.46 -17.69 -10.32
CA LEU A 140 6.04 -18.15 -8.98
C LEU A 140 4.83 -19.07 -9.15
N LYS A 141 5.02 -20.37 -8.90
CA LYS A 141 3.94 -21.37 -8.87
C LYS A 141 3.16 -21.26 -7.55
N MET A 142 2.78 -20.04 -7.17
CA MET A 142 1.98 -19.79 -5.98
C MET A 142 0.51 -19.78 -6.38
N ASN A 143 -0.29 -20.54 -5.65
CA ASN A 143 -1.75 -20.45 -5.78
C ASN A 143 -2.28 -19.26 -4.97
N LEU A 144 -3.53 -18.88 -5.23
CA LEU A 144 -4.18 -17.75 -4.56
C LEU A 144 -4.19 -17.88 -3.03
N LYS A 145 -4.30 -19.10 -2.49
CA LYS A 145 -4.27 -19.35 -1.04
C LYS A 145 -2.90 -19.00 -0.44
N GLN A 146 -1.81 -19.36 -1.12
CA GLN A 146 -0.46 -19.03 -0.69
C GLN A 146 -0.21 -17.51 -0.73
N VAL A 147 -0.60 -16.84 -1.82
CA VAL A 147 -0.49 -15.38 -1.94
C VAL A 147 -1.30 -14.68 -0.85
N THR A 148 -2.55 -15.11 -0.63
CA THR A 148 -3.41 -14.60 0.44
C THR A 148 -2.74 -14.72 1.80
N ARG A 149 -2.18 -15.89 2.12
CA ARG A 149 -1.51 -16.12 3.42
C ARG A 149 -0.27 -15.24 3.59
N ILE A 150 0.53 -15.05 2.53
CA ILE A 150 1.70 -14.16 2.58
C ILE A 150 1.26 -12.70 2.80
N THR A 151 0.23 -12.24 2.08
CA THR A 151 -0.30 -10.87 2.25
C THR A 151 -0.85 -10.66 3.67
N LEU A 152 -1.65 -11.60 4.20
CA LEU A 152 -2.16 -11.49 5.58
C LEU A 152 -1.04 -11.46 6.62
N PHE A 153 0.02 -12.24 6.42
CA PHE A 153 1.16 -12.22 7.33
C PHE A 153 1.87 -10.87 7.33
N ALA A 154 2.07 -10.26 6.15
CA ALA A 154 2.65 -8.95 6.03
C ALA A 154 1.79 -7.86 6.69
N MET A 155 0.47 -7.88 6.48
CA MET A 155 -0.46 -6.94 7.11
C MET A 155 -0.51 -7.11 8.64
N LEU A 156 -0.45 -8.35 9.13
CA LEU A 156 -0.36 -8.63 10.56
C LEU A 156 0.93 -8.05 11.16
N TYR A 157 2.05 -8.22 10.46
CA TYR A 157 3.34 -7.67 10.89
C TYR A 157 3.32 -6.14 10.93
N ALA A 158 2.77 -5.49 9.90
CA ALA A 158 2.58 -4.04 9.88
C ALA A 158 1.82 -3.53 11.11
N CYS A 159 0.71 -4.20 11.49
CA CYS A 159 -0.05 -3.85 12.70
C CYS A 159 0.70 -4.05 14.02
N LEU A 160 1.70 -4.95 14.04
CA LEU A 160 2.48 -5.21 15.25
C LEU A 160 3.61 -4.18 15.44
N GLU A 161 4.14 -3.63 14.34
CA GLU A 161 5.26 -2.69 14.37
C GLU A 161 4.81 -1.22 14.30
N ASP A 162 3.66 -0.93 13.69
CA ASP A 162 3.18 0.42 13.44
C ASP A 162 1.77 0.67 14.04
N ASN A 163 1.68 1.69 14.89
CA ASN A 163 0.45 2.11 15.56
C ASN A 163 -0.60 2.72 14.62
N ASP A 164 -0.19 3.19 13.45
CA ASP A 164 -1.09 3.73 12.43
C ASP A 164 -1.70 2.61 11.56
N CYS A 165 -1.23 1.37 11.73
CA CYS A 165 -1.72 0.20 11.01
C CYS A 165 -2.64 -0.65 11.91
N GLY A 166 -3.85 -0.95 11.42
CA GLY A 166 -4.85 -1.70 12.18
C GLY A 166 -5.68 -2.68 11.35
N ALA A 167 -6.26 -3.67 12.03
CA ALA A 167 -7.31 -4.52 11.48
C ALA A 167 -8.66 -3.76 11.50
N PRO A 168 -9.65 -4.14 10.67
CA PRO A 168 -9.74 -5.37 9.89
C PRO A 168 -8.96 -5.35 8.55
N PHE A 169 -8.34 -6.48 8.21
CA PHE A 169 -7.60 -6.64 6.95
C PHE A 169 -8.55 -6.95 5.80
N ARG A 170 -8.44 -6.18 4.71
CA ARG A 170 -9.27 -6.37 3.52
C ARG A 170 -8.42 -6.86 2.37
N LEU A 171 -8.85 -7.96 1.75
CA LEU A 171 -8.20 -8.53 0.58
C LEU A 171 -9.16 -8.62 -0.60
N CYS A 172 -8.67 -8.23 -1.76
CA CYS A 172 -9.33 -8.44 -3.03
C CYS A 172 -8.40 -9.21 -3.98
N SER A 173 -8.99 -9.97 -4.90
CA SER A 173 -8.27 -10.57 -6.02
C SER A 173 -9.02 -10.31 -7.31
N PHE A 174 -8.27 -10.12 -8.39
CA PHE A 174 -8.81 -9.91 -9.74
C PHE A 174 -8.55 -11.16 -10.56
N SER A 175 -9.60 -11.73 -11.17
CA SER A 175 -9.43 -12.78 -12.15
C SER A 175 -9.03 -12.19 -13.51
N THR A 176 -8.44 -13.00 -14.38
CA THR A 176 -8.12 -12.61 -15.77
C THR A 176 -9.37 -12.24 -16.60
N GLY A 177 -10.57 -12.62 -16.13
CA GLY A 177 -11.85 -12.20 -16.71
C GLY A 177 -12.39 -10.89 -16.15
N GLY A 178 -11.61 -10.14 -15.37
CA GLY A 178 -12.03 -8.86 -14.78
C GLY A 178 -12.97 -8.98 -13.57
N LYS A 179 -13.24 -10.20 -13.09
CA LYS A 179 -14.06 -10.40 -11.90
C LYS A 179 -13.25 -10.02 -10.66
N VAL A 180 -13.79 -9.10 -9.88
CA VAL A 180 -13.26 -8.75 -8.56
C VAL A 180 -13.87 -9.69 -7.52
N GLU A 181 -13.02 -10.37 -6.78
CA GLU A 181 -13.42 -11.19 -5.64
C GLU A 181 -12.98 -10.47 -4.36
N ILE A 182 -13.96 -9.90 -3.66
CA ILE A 182 -13.77 -9.24 -2.39
C ILE A 182 -13.96 -10.28 -1.29
N LYS A 183 -12.92 -10.51 -0.49
CA LYS A 183 -13.03 -11.40 0.67
C LYS A 183 -13.63 -10.64 1.85
N ALA A 184 -14.30 -11.38 2.73
CA ALA A 184 -14.74 -10.83 4.00
C ALA A 184 -13.52 -10.27 4.77
N PRO A 185 -13.66 -9.18 5.54
CA PRO A 185 -12.55 -8.65 6.31
C PRO A 185 -12.05 -9.66 7.34
N TYR A 186 -10.72 -9.77 7.47
CA TYR A 186 -10.07 -10.62 8.45
C TYR A 186 -9.79 -9.82 9.72
N GLY A 187 -10.21 -10.34 10.87
CA GLY A 187 -9.91 -9.73 12.16
C GLY A 187 -8.47 -10.00 12.60
N PHE A 188 -7.95 -9.14 13.49
CA PHE A 188 -6.57 -9.24 13.98
C PHE A 188 -6.33 -10.59 14.68
N ILE A 189 -7.20 -10.93 15.64
CA ILE A 189 -7.06 -12.12 16.50
C ILE A 189 -7.16 -13.40 15.65
N GLU A 190 -8.15 -13.47 14.77
CA GLU A 190 -8.35 -14.62 13.88
C GLU A 190 -7.14 -14.84 12.98
N THR A 191 -6.60 -13.74 12.41
CA THR A 191 -5.41 -13.80 11.56
C THR A 191 -4.18 -14.22 12.36
N TYR A 192 -3.97 -13.63 13.54
CA TYR A 192 -2.85 -13.97 14.42
C TYR A 192 -2.86 -15.47 14.79
N LEU A 193 -4.03 -15.99 15.20
CA LEU A 193 -4.19 -17.39 15.53
C LEU A 193 -4.04 -18.36 14.33
N GLU A 194 -4.13 -17.88 13.08
CA GLU A 194 -3.85 -18.68 11.87
C GLU A 194 -2.33 -18.95 11.68
N PHE A 195 -1.48 -18.06 12.19
CA PHE A 195 -0.03 -18.19 12.12
C PHE A 195 0.58 -18.79 13.39
N TYR A 196 -0.07 -18.57 14.54
CA TYR A 196 0.40 -19.02 15.85
C TYR A 196 -0.58 -20.01 16.48
N GLU A 197 -0.92 -21.09 15.75
CA GLU A 197 -1.95 -22.06 16.14
C GLU A 197 -1.70 -22.70 17.52
N GLY A 198 -0.43 -22.85 17.93
CA GLY A 198 -0.06 -23.37 19.26
C GLY A 198 -0.53 -22.52 20.44
N LEU A 199 -1.03 -21.30 20.19
CA LEU A 199 -1.62 -20.43 21.22
C LEU A 199 -3.12 -20.63 21.40
N LYS A 200 -3.81 -21.39 20.53
CA LYS A 200 -5.25 -21.68 20.67
C LYS A 200 -5.58 -22.60 21.86
N GLU A 201 -4.63 -23.46 22.24
CA GLU A 201 -4.81 -24.45 23.32
C GLU A 201 -4.40 -23.93 24.71
N ALA A 202 -3.68 -22.81 24.75
CA ALA A 202 -3.34 -22.16 26.00
C ALA A 202 -4.49 -21.21 26.40
N ASN A 203 -4.88 -21.21 27.68
CA ASN A 203 -5.74 -20.17 28.29
C ASN A 203 -4.98 -18.82 28.35
N THR A 204 -4.46 -18.38 27.21
CA THR A 204 -3.58 -17.24 27.08
C THR A 204 -4.44 -16.00 26.96
N TRP A 205 -4.36 -15.18 28.01
CA TRP A 205 -4.86 -13.82 27.98
C TRP A 205 -3.95 -13.04 27.03
N PHE A 206 -4.46 -12.66 25.86
CA PHE A 206 -3.75 -11.78 24.94
C PHE A 206 -3.78 -10.36 25.52
N LEU A 207 -2.73 -9.99 26.26
CA LEU A 207 -2.46 -8.58 26.55
C LEU A 207 -1.73 -8.00 25.33
N ILE A 208 -2.49 -7.60 24.30
CA ILE A 208 -1.93 -6.84 23.19
C ILE A 208 -1.75 -5.41 23.71
N TYR A 209 -0.55 -5.13 24.19
CA TYR A 209 -0.20 -3.82 24.71
C TYR A 209 0.59 -3.04 23.66
N ASN A 210 -0.09 -2.17 22.91
CA ASN A 210 0.56 -1.15 22.09
C ASN A 210 0.88 0.04 23.02
N LYS A 211 2.15 0.26 23.44
CA LYS A 211 2.48 1.32 24.44
C LYS A 211 2.40 2.73 23.85
N ARG A 212 2.05 3.77 24.63
CA ARG A 212 2.34 4.01 26.07
C ARG A 212 1.17 3.77 27.05
N LEU A 213 1.47 3.11 28.18
CA LEU A 213 0.71 3.30 29.41
C LEU A 213 0.93 4.76 29.80
N GLU A 214 -0.07 5.60 29.63
CA GLU A 214 -0.15 6.87 30.35
C GLU A 214 -0.24 6.55 31.84
N GLY A 215 0.72 7.08 32.62
CA GLY A 215 0.76 6.88 34.06
C GLY A 215 2.08 7.22 34.77
N ASP A 216 3.23 7.30 34.10
CA ASP A 216 4.50 7.63 34.76
C ASP A 216 4.72 9.16 34.84
N CYS A 217 4.11 9.70 35.88
CA CYS A 217 4.44 10.86 36.72
C CYS A 217 4.74 12.24 36.10
N ALA A 218 3.83 13.15 36.49
CA ALA A 218 3.87 14.62 36.58
C ALA A 218 3.29 15.41 35.39
#